data_AF-A0A0C3PAG9-F1
#
_entry.id   AF-A0A0C3PAG9-F1
#
_cell.length_a   1.000
_cell.length_b   1.000
_cell.length_c   1.000
_cell.angle_alpha   90.00
_cell.angle_beta   90.00
_cell.angle_gamma   90.00
#
_symmetry.space_group_name_H-M   'P 1'
#
loop_
_entity.id
_entity.type
_entity.pdbx_description
1 polymer ?
#
loop_
_entity_poly.entity_id
_entity_poly.type
_entity_poly.pdbx_seq_one_letter_code
_entity_poly.pdbx_strand_id
1 'polypeptide(L)'
;MTLQSGVCTFYVDIIPANDGFTELRKNYLSPSDTVAAIDAVIRRILKNCPLVIINVTTGRLCDGPERIRIFKADPSFKELVSSMTTEVDNERTLRVVAFFFGYVMFSHVWQGNEPSFQDINDVESKSVWNLPDTPLNEKLRNFCKEVRRLGHNWAWSDTCCIDKSTSSTLNQSLTSMYKWYANSVATLVFLAGVAHPSKSGDLARSIWMTRAWTLQELLSPNVIFFYDSEWKPYLGDTGSNHKESPDIMQELADATEIPRGTIVTFSPADLGVHEKLRLASMRSATVEEDVAYSLIGIFKSDIRPQYGEGTDALGHLLEEIVARSGEVTVLAWSGKSSSYNSCL
;
A
#
# COMPACT_ATOMS: atom_id res chain seq x y z
N MET A 1 -86.46 -20.30 45.69
CA MET A 1 -86.51 -18.83 45.52
C MET A 1 -85.34 -18.27 46.29
N THR A 2 -84.28 -17.68 45.75
CA THR A 2 -83.97 -17.19 44.40
C THR A 2 -82.44 -17.11 44.34
N LEU A 3 -81.82 -17.59 43.25
CA LEU A 3 -80.38 -17.45 43.00
C LEU A 3 -80.08 -15.98 42.62
N GLN A 4 -79.12 -15.35 43.31
CA GLN A 4 -78.50 -14.11 42.83
C GLN A 4 -77.02 -14.38 42.58
N SER A 5 -76.67 -14.34 41.30
CA SER A 5 -75.31 -14.39 40.77
C SER A 5 -74.63 -13.03 40.98
N GLY A 6 -73.65 -12.95 41.88
CA GLY A 6 -72.72 -11.82 41.96
C GLY A 6 -71.48 -12.11 41.12
N VAL A 7 -71.33 -11.47 39.97
CA VAL A 7 -70.11 -11.51 39.16
C VAL A 7 -69.15 -10.45 39.70
N CYS A 8 -68.05 -10.87 40.33
CA CYS A 8 -66.93 -9.98 40.65
C CYS A 8 -66.14 -9.71 39.36
N THR A 9 -66.19 -8.48 38.87
CA THR A 9 -65.32 -7.99 37.79
C THR A 9 -64.03 -7.48 38.42
N PHE A 10 -62.92 -8.19 38.24
CA PHE A 10 -61.60 -7.66 38.53
C PHE A 10 -61.22 -6.68 37.42
N TYR A 11 -61.16 -5.39 37.72
CA TYR A 11 -60.48 -4.42 36.87
C TYR A 11 -58.98 -4.70 36.95
N VAL A 12 -58.41 -5.21 35.87
CA VAL A 12 -56.96 -5.15 35.65
C VAL A 12 -56.70 -3.75 35.11
N ASP A 13 -56.15 -2.87 35.93
CA ASP A 13 -55.60 -1.61 35.45
C ASP A 13 -54.47 -1.93 34.46
N ILE A 14 -54.75 -1.72 33.18
CA ILE A 14 -53.74 -1.73 32.12
C ILE A 14 -52.86 -0.51 32.37
N ILE A 15 -51.70 -0.71 32.97
CA ILE A 15 -50.63 0.29 33.02
C ILE A 15 -50.37 0.73 31.57
N PRO A 16 -50.45 2.03 31.22
CA PRO A 16 -50.17 2.48 29.87
C PRO A 16 -48.74 2.07 29.50
N ALA A 17 -48.58 1.44 28.34
CA ALA A 17 -47.26 1.20 27.77
C ALA A 17 -46.53 2.54 27.69
N ASN A 18 -45.41 2.64 28.40
CA ASN A 18 -44.65 3.86 28.61
C ASN A 18 -44.09 4.39 27.28
N ASP A 19 -44.75 5.38 26.68
CA ASP A 19 -44.39 6.01 25.41
C ASP A 19 -43.04 6.77 25.46
N GLY A 20 -42.51 7.01 26.67
CA GLY A 20 -41.22 7.69 26.87
C GLY A 20 -40.00 6.89 26.37
N PHE A 21 -40.07 5.56 26.31
CA PHE A 21 -38.97 4.74 25.77
C PHE A 21 -38.82 4.86 24.25
N THR A 22 -39.93 5.08 23.55
CA THR A 22 -39.95 5.23 22.08
C THR A 22 -39.41 6.60 21.66
N GLU A 23 -39.66 7.63 22.48
CA GLU A 23 -39.10 8.98 22.28
C GLU A 23 -37.61 9.06 22.60
N LEU A 24 -37.14 8.39 23.67
CA LEU A 24 -35.71 8.31 24.00
C LEU A 24 -34.90 7.57 22.93
N ARG A 25 -35.45 6.49 22.32
CA ARG A 25 -34.78 5.74 21.23
C ARG A 25 -34.52 6.56 19.97
N LYS A 26 -35.26 7.66 19.71
CA LYS A 26 -35.00 8.54 18.57
C LYS A 26 -33.70 9.35 18.72
N ASN A 27 -33.17 9.46 19.93
CA ASN A 27 -31.97 10.25 20.23
C ASN A 27 -30.68 9.40 20.29
N TYR A 28 -30.77 8.08 20.07
CA TYR A 28 -29.62 7.17 20.10
C TYR A 28 -29.46 6.46 18.75
N LEU A 29 -28.23 6.37 18.27
CA LEU A 29 -27.88 5.56 17.11
C LEU A 29 -28.02 4.08 17.46
N SER A 30 -28.62 3.31 16.55
CA SER A 30 -28.55 1.86 16.71
C SER A 30 -27.11 1.38 16.46
N PRO A 31 -26.66 0.31 17.13
CA PRO A 31 -25.37 -0.32 16.81
C PRO A 31 -25.27 -0.72 15.33
N SER A 32 -26.38 -1.04 14.68
CA SER A 32 -26.44 -1.37 13.26
C SER A 32 -26.08 -0.18 12.37
N ASP A 33 -26.60 1.01 12.68
CA ASP A 33 -26.33 2.23 11.92
C ASP A 33 -24.87 2.66 12.06
N THR A 34 -24.33 2.55 13.27
CA THR A 34 -22.90 2.80 13.55
C THR A 34 -22.01 1.84 12.77
N VAL A 35 -22.33 0.54 12.77
CA VAL A 35 -21.58 -0.46 11.99
C VAL A 35 -21.67 -0.17 10.48
N ALA A 36 -22.84 0.22 9.97
CA ALA A 36 -23.01 0.58 8.57
C ALA A 36 -22.14 1.78 8.15
N ALA A 37 -22.04 2.80 9.02
CA ALA A 37 -21.18 3.96 8.80
C ALA A 37 -19.69 3.57 8.81
N ILE A 38 -19.25 2.76 9.78
CA ILE A 38 -17.88 2.24 9.83
C ILE A 38 -17.58 1.41 8.57
N ASP A 39 -18.48 0.53 8.15
CA ASP A 39 -18.33 -0.28 6.94
C ASP A 39 -18.20 0.58 5.67
N ALA A 40 -18.88 1.73 5.60
CA ALA A 40 -18.71 2.68 4.50
C ALA A 40 -17.29 3.28 4.47
N VAL A 41 -16.74 3.63 5.63
CA VAL A 41 -15.36 4.11 5.77
C VAL A 41 -14.35 3.02 5.38
N ILE A 42 -14.56 1.78 5.84
CA ILE A 42 -13.71 0.64 5.50
C ILE A 42 -13.69 0.42 3.98
N ARG A 43 -14.86 0.38 3.33
CA ARG A 43 -14.94 0.21 1.86
C ARG A 43 -14.18 1.31 1.12
N ARG A 44 -14.27 2.56 1.58
CA ARG A 44 -13.56 3.70 0.99
C ARG A 44 -12.04 3.56 1.10
N ILE A 45 -11.54 3.11 2.26
CA ILE A 45 -10.10 2.89 2.48
C ILE A 45 -9.61 1.71 1.62
N LEU A 46 -10.27 0.56 1.71
CA LEU A 46 -9.84 -0.66 1.02
C LEU A 46 -9.88 -0.55 -0.51
N LYS A 47 -10.73 0.32 -1.08
CA LYS A 47 -10.75 0.59 -2.54
C LYS A 47 -9.40 1.05 -3.08
N ASN A 48 -8.55 1.65 -2.23
CA ASN A 48 -7.25 2.20 -2.61
C ASN A 48 -6.08 1.46 -1.95
N CYS A 49 -6.32 0.28 -1.37
CA CYS A 49 -5.29 -0.58 -0.80
C CYS A 49 -4.91 -1.71 -1.76
N PRO A 50 -3.76 -2.35 -1.55
CA PRO A 50 -3.45 -3.63 -2.16
C PRO A 50 -4.54 -4.69 -1.93
N LEU A 51 -4.76 -5.52 -2.95
CA LEU A 51 -5.81 -6.54 -2.99
C LEU A 51 -5.58 -7.63 -1.93
N VAL A 52 -4.33 -8.06 -1.81
CA VAL A 52 -3.86 -9.05 -0.84
C VAL A 52 -2.65 -8.46 -0.11
N ILE A 53 -2.52 -8.75 1.18
CA ILE A 53 -1.42 -8.28 2.01
C ILE A 53 -1.09 -9.29 3.10
N ILE A 54 0.14 -9.27 3.62
CA ILE A 54 0.55 -10.14 4.73
C ILE A 54 0.05 -9.57 6.05
N ASN A 55 -0.66 -10.38 6.84
CA ASN A 55 -0.83 -10.13 8.27
C ASN A 55 0.49 -10.46 8.96
N VAL A 56 1.22 -9.46 9.47
CA VAL A 56 2.55 -9.74 10.03
C VAL A 56 2.46 -10.65 11.25
N THR A 57 1.43 -10.56 12.09
CA THR A 57 1.28 -11.43 13.27
C THR A 57 1.18 -12.91 12.89
N THR A 58 0.34 -13.26 11.93
CA THR A 58 0.13 -14.67 11.54
C THR A 58 1.03 -15.12 10.38
N GLY A 59 1.62 -14.18 9.65
CA GLY A 59 2.40 -14.39 8.43
C GLY A 59 1.55 -14.80 7.22
N ARG A 60 0.21 -14.80 7.33
CA ARG A 60 -0.70 -15.25 6.26
C ARG A 60 -1.01 -14.12 5.30
N LEU A 61 -1.27 -14.48 4.04
CA LEU A 61 -1.88 -13.58 3.07
C LEU A 61 -3.36 -13.38 3.41
N CYS A 62 -3.82 -12.13 3.38
CA CYS A 62 -5.18 -11.71 3.69
C CYS A 62 -5.71 -10.79 2.60
N ASP A 63 -6.89 -11.11 2.08
CA ASP A 63 -7.64 -10.25 1.17
C ASP A 63 -8.51 -9.23 1.95
N GLY A 64 -9.24 -8.38 1.23
CA GLY A 64 -10.15 -7.39 1.81
C GLY A 64 -11.14 -7.99 2.83
N PRO A 65 -11.94 -9.00 2.46
CA PRO A 65 -12.87 -9.67 3.37
C PRO A 65 -12.23 -10.20 4.67
N GLU A 66 -11.09 -10.87 4.59
CA GLU A 66 -10.43 -11.39 5.79
C GLU A 66 -9.90 -10.25 6.67
N ARG A 67 -9.34 -9.19 6.08
CA ARG A 67 -8.92 -8.00 6.85
C ARG A 67 -10.10 -7.33 7.57
N ILE A 68 -11.27 -7.25 6.93
CA ILE A 68 -12.51 -6.74 7.54
C ILE A 68 -12.92 -7.64 8.71
N ARG A 69 -12.87 -8.96 8.54
CA ARG A 69 -13.20 -9.92 9.60
C ARG A 69 -12.28 -9.74 10.81
N ILE A 70 -10.97 -9.59 10.58
CA ILE A 70 -9.99 -9.36 11.64
C ILE A 70 -10.28 -8.02 12.34
N PHE A 71 -10.54 -6.94 11.60
CA PHE A 71 -10.90 -5.65 12.20
C PHE A 71 -12.15 -5.72 13.08
N LYS A 72 -13.22 -6.38 12.61
CA LYS A 72 -14.47 -6.52 13.37
C LYS A 72 -14.29 -7.33 14.66
N ALA A 73 -13.28 -8.19 14.73
CA ALA A 73 -12.93 -8.94 15.93
C ALA A 73 -12.05 -8.12 16.90
N ASP A 74 -11.35 -7.10 16.40
CA ASP A 74 -10.40 -6.27 17.14
C ASP A 74 -11.07 -5.46 18.26
N PRO A 75 -10.42 -5.27 19.43
CA PRO A 75 -10.94 -4.44 20.50
C PRO A 75 -11.28 -3.01 20.06
N SER A 76 -10.49 -2.42 19.16
CA SER A 76 -10.70 -1.04 18.70
C SER A 76 -12.03 -0.87 17.95
N PHE A 77 -12.46 -1.87 17.17
CA PHE A 77 -13.77 -1.84 16.52
C PHE A 77 -14.91 -1.93 17.54
N LYS A 78 -14.79 -2.82 18.53
CA LYS A 78 -15.80 -2.99 19.59
C LYS A 78 -15.93 -1.72 20.43
N GLU A 79 -14.82 -1.08 20.75
CA GLU A 79 -14.77 0.21 21.45
C GLU A 79 -15.38 1.34 20.60
N LEU A 80 -15.06 1.37 19.31
CA LEU A 80 -15.61 2.37 18.40
C LEU A 80 -17.14 2.28 18.36
N VAL A 81 -17.69 1.08 18.20
CA VAL A 81 -19.14 0.83 18.19
C VAL A 81 -19.78 1.15 19.54
N SER A 82 -19.15 0.82 20.67
CA SER A 82 -19.73 1.07 22.00
C SER A 82 -19.70 2.54 22.41
N SER A 83 -18.76 3.33 21.86
CA SER A 83 -18.59 4.74 22.22
C SER A 83 -19.52 5.71 21.45
N MET A 84 -20.10 5.30 20.33
CA MET A 84 -20.95 6.15 19.48
C MET A 84 -22.44 5.95 19.81
N THR A 85 -22.88 6.58 20.91
CA THR A 85 -24.26 6.39 21.40
C THR A 85 -25.26 7.38 20.79
N THR A 86 -24.86 8.61 20.49
CA THR A 86 -25.77 9.69 20.05
C THR A 86 -25.50 10.15 18.62
N GLU A 87 -24.25 10.16 18.17
CA GLU A 87 -23.85 10.51 16.80
C GLU A 87 -22.64 9.67 16.33
N VAL A 88 -22.49 9.53 15.01
CA VAL A 88 -21.31 8.89 14.42
C VAL A 88 -20.17 9.90 14.39
N ASP A 89 -19.12 9.65 15.18
CA ASP A 89 -17.88 10.43 15.12
C ASP A 89 -17.09 10.00 13.86
N ASN A 90 -17.34 10.70 12.76
CA ASN A 90 -16.72 10.42 11.47
C ASN A 90 -15.19 10.59 11.51
N GLU A 91 -14.68 11.53 12.29
CA GLU A 91 -13.24 11.76 12.38
C GLU A 91 -12.55 10.63 13.15
N ARG A 92 -13.08 10.26 14.32
CA ARG A 92 -12.55 9.13 15.09
C ARG A 92 -12.68 7.83 14.32
N THR A 93 -13.81 7.62 13.64
CA THR A 93 -13.99 6.47 12.75
C THR A 93 -12.89 6.42 11.71
N LEU A 94 -12.67 7.53 10.99
CA LEU A 94 -11.63 7.60 9.97
C LEU A 94 -10.24 7.33 10.57
N ARG A 95 -9.91 7.94 11.71
CA ARG A 95 -8.61 7.74 12.38
C ARG A 95 -8.38 6.28 12.76
N VAL A 96 -9.34 5.64 13.45
CA VAL A 96 -9.20 4.24 13.90
C VAL A 96 -9.12 3.28 12.72
N VAL A 97 -10.01 3.45 11.74
CA VAL A 97 -10.02 2.58 10.55
C VAL A 97 -8.76 2.80 9.71
N ALA A 98 -8.34 4.04 9.46
CA ALA A 98 -7.11 4.32 8.71
C ALA A 98 -5.86 3.78 9.41
N PHE A 99 -5.77 3.93 10.73
CA PHE A 99 -4.67 3.37 11.51
C PHE A 99 -4.64 1.83 11.41
N PHE A 100 -5.80 1.18 11.63
CA PHE A 100 -5.87 -0.27 11.59
C PHE A 100 -5.53 -0.85 10.22
N PHE A 101 -6.04 -0.25 9.13
CA PHE A 101 -5.82 -0.73 7.77
C PHE A 101 -4.54 -0.17 7.12
N GLY A 102 -3.80 0.69 7.83
CA GLY A 102 -2.51 1.21 7.40
C GLY A 102 -1.51 0.10 7.14
N TYR A 103 -0.81 0.18 6.01
CA TYR A 103 0.10 -0.86 5.54
C TYR A 103 1.46 -0.29 5.19
N VAL A 104 2.47 -1.16 5.30
CA VAL A 104 3.86 -0.84 4.97
C VAL A 104 4.26 -1.62 3.72
N MET A 105 4.90 -0.93 2.79
CA MET A 105 5.35 -1.50 1.51
C MET A 105 6.80 -1.96 1.61
N PHE A 106 7.12 -3.05 0.94
CA PHE A 106 8.48 -3.51 0.74
C PHE A 106 8.99 -3.07 -0.62
N SER A 107 10.14 -2.43 -0.66
CA SER A 107 10.85 -2.11 -1.88
C SER A 107 12.24 -2.73 -1.82
N HIS A 108 12.58 -3.56 -2.80
CA HIS A 108 13.84 -4.27 -2.84
C HIS A 108 14.21 -4.67 -4.26
N VAL A 109 15.48 -5.05 -4.45
CA VAL A 109 15.90 -5.71 -5.69
C VAL A 109 15.69 -7.21 -5.52
N TRP A 110 14.99 -7.85 -6.45
CA TRP A 110 14.85 -9.31 -6.46
C TRP A 110 16.22 -9.97 -6.65
N GLN A 111 16.52 -10.99 -5.85
CA GLN A 111 17.81 -11.69 -5.86
C GLN A 111 17.68 -13.16 -6.30
N GLY A 112 16.62 -13.48 -7.07
CA GLY A 112 16.34 -14.81 -7.59
C GLY A 112 14.98 -15.31 -7.11
N ASN A 113 14.97 -16.46 -6.46
CA ASN A 113 13.75 -17.17 -6.04
C ASN A 113 13.18 -16.58 -4.74
N GLU A 114 12.73 -15.32 -4.79
CA GLU A 114 11.97 -14.72 -3.69
C GLU A 114 10.67 -15.51 -3.45
N PRO A 115 10.14 -15.54 -2.21
CA PRO A 115 8.84 -16.12 -1.95
C PRO A 115 7.77 -15.55 -2.88
N SER A 116 7.04 -16.45 -3.53
CA SER A 116 5.88 -16.12 -4.38
C SER A 116 4.57 -16.17 -3.60
N PHE A 117 3.48 -15.78 -4.25
CA PHE A 117 2.12 -15.89 -3.69
C PHE A 117 1.77 -17.36 -3.41
N GLN A 118 2.20 -18.26 -4.28
CA GLN A 118 1.97 -19.70 -4.20
C GLN A 118 2.74 -20.31 -3.02
N ASP A 119 3.99 -19.90 -2.79
CA ASP A 119 4.81 -20.44 -1.70
C ASP A 119 4.22 -20.13 -0.31
N ILE A 120 3.55 -18.99 -0.14
CA ILE A 120 2.90 -18.63 1.12
C ILE A 120 1.54 -19.34 1.26
N ASN A 121 0.82 -19.56 0.15
CA ASN A 121 -0.48 -20.24 0.17
C ASN A 121 -0.38 -21.77 0.08
N ASP A 122 0.83 -22.32 -0.08
CA ASP A 122 1.09 -23.75 -0.06
C ASP A 122 0.59 -24.40 1.25
N VAL A 123 0.15 -25.65 1.15
CA VAL A 123 -0.49 -26.37 2.26
C VAL A 123 0.46 -26.55 3.46
N GLU A 124 1.75 -26.72 3.22
CA GLU A 124 2.78 -26.93 4.23
C GLU A 124 3.24 -25.61 4.87
N SER A 125 3.38 -24.55 4.06
CA SER A 125 3.80 -23.24 4.53
C SER A 125 2.65 -22.48 5.19
N LYS A 126 1.61 -22.12 4.43
CA LYS A 126 0.47 -21.26 4.83
C LYS A 126 0.85 -19.90 5.45
N SER A 127 2.13 -19.57 5.57
CA SER A 127 2.61 -18.42 6.33
C SER A 127 4.08 -18.12 6.01
N VAL A 128 4.42 -16.84 5.95
CA VAL A 128 5.81 -16.35 5.87
C VAL A 128 6.70 -16.94 6.97
N TRP A 129 6.14 -17.25 8.14
CA TRP A 129 6.88 -17.80 9.28
C TRP A 129 7.27 -19.27 9.11
N ASN A 130 6.59 -20.00 8.23
CA ASN A 130 6.82 -21.43 7.99
C ASN A 130 7.61 -21.70 6.70
N LEU A 131 7.99 -20.65 5.97
CA LEU A 131 8.83 -20.78 4.78
C LEU A 131 10.20 -21.38 5.16
N PRO A 132 10.84 -22.18 4.28
CA PRO A 132 12.17 -22.74 4.53
C PRO A 132 13.21 -21.68 4.91
N ASP A 133 14.24 -22.07 5.64
CA ASP A 133 15.33 -21.18 6.03
C ASP A 133 16.30 -20.93 4.88
N THR A 134 15.97 -19.92 4.07
CA THR A 134 16.82 -19.39 3.01
C THR A 134 17.07 -17.90 3.24
N PRO A 135 18.17 -17.32 2.70
CA PRO A 135 18.43 -15.89 2.84
C PRO A 135 17.29 -14.99 2.32
N LEU A 136 16.61 -15.40 1.23
CA LEU A 136 15.51 -14.64 0.63
C LEU A 136 14.24 -14.72 1.48
N ASN A 137 13.96 -15.88 2.06
CA ASN A 137 12.83 -16.05 2.97
C ASN A 137 13.08 -15.29 4.29
N GLU A 138 14.31 -15.30 4.79
CA GLU A 138 14.69 -14.51 5.97
C GLU A 138 14.60 -13.00 5.69
N LYS A 139 14.94 -12.55 4.48
CA LYS A 139 14.72 -11.16 4.06
C LYS A 139 13.24 -10.76 4.18
N LEU A 140 12.31 -11.58 3.68
CA LEU A 140 10.87 -11.31 3.82
C LEU A 140 10.41 -11.37 5.29
N ARG A 141 10.94 -12.31 6.08
CA ARG A 141 10.65 -12.38 7.53
C ARG A 141 11.13 -11.14 8.27
N ASN A 142 12.33 -10.64 7.96
CA ASN A 142 12.88 -9.43 8.56
C ASN A 142 12.07 -8.20 8.18
N PHE A 143 11.62 -8.10 6.93
CA PHE A 143 10.64 -7.09 6.54
C PHE A 143 9.38 -7.16 7.43
N CYS A 144 8.74 -8.32 7.58
CA CYS A 144 7.57 -8.47 8.44
C CYS A 144 7.83 -8.15 9.92
N LYS A 145 9.01 -8.51 10.45
CA LYS A 145 9.43 -8.15 11.81
C LYS A 145 9.54 -6.62 11.97
N GLU A 146 10.10 -5.95 10.97
CA GLU A 146 10.29 -4.50 10.97
C GLU A 146 8.96 -3.74 10.86
N VAL A 147 8.04 -4.21 10.01
CA VAL A 147 6.66 -3.68 9.95
C VAL A 147 5.97 -3.78 11.32
N ARG A 148 6.14 -4.91 12.02
CA ARG A 148 5.61 -5.08 13.38
C ARG A 148 6.29 -4.13 14.38
N ARG A 149 7.60 -3.93 14.26
CA ARG A 149 8.36 -2.98 15.12
C ARG A 149 7.85 -1.55 14.97
N LEU A 150 7.42 -1.16 13.77
CA LEU A 150 6.78 0.13 13.49
C LEU A 150 5.31 0.22 13.97
N GLY A 151 4.76 -0.86 14.55
CA GLY A 151 3.40 -0.87 15.09
C GLY A 151 2.31 -1.13 14.06
N HIS A 152 2.66 -1.65 12.86
CA HIS A 152 1.71 -1.94 11.80
C HIS A 152 1.43 -3.44 11.68
N ASN A 153 0.20 -3.77 11.29
CA ASN A 153 -0.28 -5.14 11.15
C ASN A 153 -0.12 -5.71 9.74
N TRP A 154 0.08 -4.84 8.74
CA TRP A 154 -0.05 -5.21 7.33
C TRP A 154 1.21 -4.85 6.55
N ALA A 155 1.76 -5.86 5.88
CA ALA A 155 3.00 -5.78 5.11
C ALA A 155 2.75 -6.22 3.67
N TRP A 156 3.18 -5.42 2.69
CA TRP A 156 3.00 -5.73 1.27
C TRP A 156 4.34 -5.93 0.56
N SER A 157 4.45 -7.00 -0.22
CA SER A 157 5.59 -7.31 -1.10
C SER A 157 5.05 -7.77 -2.44
N ASP A 158 5.50 -7.16 -3.53
CA ASP A 158 5.03 -7.45 -4.90
C ASP A 158 5.28 -8.92 -5.30
N THR A 159 6.30 -9.55 -4.72
CA THR A 159 6.67 -10.95 -4.98
C THR A 159 5.59 -11.93 -4.56
N CYS A 160 4.94 -11.68 -3.42
CA CYS A 160 4.04 -12.63 -2.80
C CYS A 160 2.63 -12.11 -2.45
N CYS A 161 2.39 -10.81 -2.56
CA CYS A 161 1.08 -10.21 -2.40
C CYS A 161 0.34 -10.02 -3.73
N ILE A 162 1.00 -10.29 -4.86
CA ILE A 162 0.38 -10.31 -6.19
C ILE A 162 0.33 -11.77 -6.64
N ASP A 163 -0.88 -12.27 -6.91
CA ASP A 163 -1.01 -13.52 -7.65
C ASP A 163 -0.71 -13.27 -9.14
N LYS A 164 0.54 -13.54 -9.52
CA LYS A 164 1.04 -13.37 -10.89
C LYS A 164 0.50 -14.42 -11.88
N SER A 165 -0.21 -15.44 -11.39
CA SER A 165 -0.84 -16.45 -12.27
C SER A 165 -2.15 -15.95 -12.90
N THR A 166 -2.74 -14.90 -12.34
CA THR A 166 -3.99 -14.32 -12.80
C THR A 166 -3.74 -12.96 -13.47
N SER A 167 -3.85 -12.89 -14.80
CA SER A 167 -3.53 -11.69 -15.58
C SER A 167 -4.35 -10.45 -15.17
N SER A 168 -5.62 -10.61 -14.80
CA SER A 168 -6.46 -9.51 -14.32
C SER A 168 -5.96 -8.94 -12.99
N THR A 169 -5.60 -9.80 -12.04
CA THR A 169 -5.00 -9.42 -10.75
C THR A 169 -3.66 -8.74 -10.93
N LEU A 170 -2.81 -9.29 -11.81
CA LEU A 170 -1.51 -8.70 -12.15
C LEU A 170 -1.69 -7.29 -12.73
N ASN A 171 -2.53 -7.14 -13.76
CA ASN A 171 -2.78 -5.85 -14.41
C ASN A 171 -3.38 -4.82 -13.45
N GLN A 172 -4.35 -5.23 -12.64
CA GLN A 172 -4.94 -4.36 -11.62
C GLN A 172 -3.88 -3.92 -10.60
N SER A 173 -2.97 -4.80 -10.23
CA SER A 173 -1.90 -4.49 -9.28
C SER A 173 -0.90 -3.50 -9.87
N LEU A 174 -0.35 -3.78 -11.06
CA LEU A 174 0.64 -2.93 -11.71
C LEU A 174 0.11 -1.51 -11.98
N THR A 175 -1.14 -1.39 -12.43
CA THR A 175 -1.79 -0.08 -12.66
C THR A 175 -2.10 0.67 -11.36
N SER A 176 -2.14 -0.02 -10.22
CA SER A 176 -2.43 0.57 -8.90
C SER A 176 -1.19 0.82 -8.04
N MET A 177 -0.04 0.20 -8.35
CA MET A 177 1.16 0.19 -7.49
C MET A 177 1.60 1.58 -7.05
N TYR A 178 1.70 2.55 -7.95
CA TYR A 178 2.04 3.94 -7.60
C TYR A 178 1.14 4.48 -6.49
N LYS A 179 -0.17 4.28 -6.63
CA LYS A 179 -1.15 4.75 -5.66
C LYS A 179 -1.05 4.00 -4.33
N TRP A 180 -0.69 2.72 -4.37
CA TRP A 180 -0.47 1.93 -3.16
C TRP A 180 0.77 2.38 -2.40
N TYR A 181 1.88 2.64 -3.08
CA TYR A 181 3.06 3.24 -2.47
C TYR A 181 2.77 4.64 -1.91
N ALA A 182 2.08 5.49 -2.67
CA ALA A 182 1.70 6.83 -2.21
C ALA A 182 0.78 6.86 -0.98
N ASN A 183 -0.11 5.86 -0.84
CA ASN A 183 -1.04 5.75 0.29
C ASN A 183 -0.53 4.84 1.42
N SER A 184 0.68 4.27 1.28
CA SER A 184 1.29 3.46 2.33
C SER A 184 1.64 4.33 3.54
N VAL A 185 1.65 3.72 4.74
CA VAL A 185 2.10 4.42 5.95
C VAL A 185 3.62 4.62 5.91
N ALA A 186 4.33 3.66 5.35
CA ALA A 186 5.76 3.74 5.10
C ALA A 186 6.16 2.78 3.97
N THR A 187 7.31 3.06 3.36
CA THR A 187 8.01 2.11 2.48
C THR A 187 9.36 1.77 3.08
N LEU A 188 9.63 0.47 3.28
CA LEU A 188 10.93 -0.01 3.73
C LEU A 188 11.73 -0.45 2.50
N VAL A 189 12.87 0.17 2.30
CA VAL A 189 13.80 -0.12 1.21
C VAL A 189 14.95 -0.96 1.74
N PHE A 190 15.12 -2.18 1.23
CA PHE A 190 16.24 -3.04 1.58
C PHE A 190 17.34 -3.01 0.50
N LEU A 191 18.48 -2.42 0.85
CA LEU A 191 19.63 -2.24 -0.03
C LEU A 191 20.59 -3.43 0.11
N ALA A 192 20.21 -4.56 -0.48
CA ALA A 192 20.94 -5.83 -0.31
C ALA A 192 22.44 -5.79 -0.67
N GLY A 193 22.85 -4.87 -1.56
CA GLY A 193 24.24 -4.68 -1.98
C GLY A 193 25.03 -3.62 -1.20
N VAL A 194 24.44 -2.99 -0.19
CA VAL A 194 25.08 -1.97 0.63
C VAL A 194 25.54 -2.60 1.94
N ALA A 195 26.86 -2.69 2.14
CA ALA A 195 27.45 -3.31 3.31
C ALA A 195 27.21 -2.49 4.59
N HIS A 196 27.19 -3.17 5.74
CA HIS A 196 27.16 -2.52 7.04
C HIS A 196 28.59 -2.27 7.60
N PRO A 197 28.88 -1.10 8.19
CA PRO A 197 28.05 0.10 8.18
C PRO A 197 28.02 0.75 6.79
N SER A 198 26.84 1.21 6.40
CA SER A 198 26.65 1.97 5.17
C SER A 198 27.36 3.33 5.22
N LYS A 199 27.76 3.82 4.05
CA LYS A 199 28.49 5.09 3.89
C LYS A 199 27.79 5.98 2.87
N SER A 200 28.01 7.29 2.99
CA SER A 200 27.46 8.26 2.03
C SER A 200 27.86 7.90 0.60
N GLY A 201 26.88 7.97 -0.31
CA GLY A 201 26.98 7.59 -1.71
C GLY A 201 26.68 6.11 -1.99
N ASP A 202 26.52 5.25 -0.97
CA ASP A 202 26.20 3.84 -1.20
C ASP A 202 24.77 3.64 -1.71
N LEU A 203 23.81 4.46 -1.26
CA LEU A 203 22.44 4.45 -1.77
C LEU A 203 22.43 4.89 -3.25
N ALA A 204 23.09 5.99 -3.59
CA ALA A 204 23.20 6.49 -4.97
C ALA A 204 23.79 5.46 -5.93
N ARG A 205 24.80 4.70 -5.47
CA ARG A 205 25.46 3.64 -6.27
C ARG A 205 24.77 2.28 -6.19
N SER A 206 23.73 2.15 -5.37
CA SER A 206 23.06 0.87 -5.18
C SER A 206 22.35 0.41 -6.45
N ILE A 207 22.28 -0.90 -6.67
CA ILE A 207 21.48 -1.50 -7.75
C ILE A 207 20.00 -1.09 -7.62
N TRP A 208 19.53 -0.82 -6.41
CA TRP A 208 18.16 -0.35 -6.19
C TRP A 208 17.87 0.95 -6.92
N MET A 209 18.83 1.89 -7.02
CA MET A 209 18.65 3.14 -7.76
C MET A 209 18.57 2.95 -9.28
N THR A 210 18.94 1.77 -9.80
CA THR A 210 18.99 1.50 -11.24
C THR A 210 17.83 0.62 -11.73
N ARG A 211 16.90 0.19 -10.88
CA ARG A 211 15.77 -0.67 -11.30
C ARG A 211 14.59 0.18 -11.76
N ALA A 212 13.89 -0.26 -12.81
CA ALA A 212 12.78 0.49 -13.40
C ALA A 212 11.65 0.79 -12.38
N TRP A 213 11.12 -0.27 -11.74
CA TRP A 213 10.04 -0.15 -10.76
C TRP A 213 10.38 0.72 -9.56
N THR A 214 11.64 0.69 -9.08
CA THR A 214 12.02 1.41 -7.86
C THR A 214 11.96 2.94 -8.02
N LEU A 215 11.75 3.48 -9.23
CA LEU A 215 11.53 4.91 -9.43
C LEU A 215 10.25 5.39 -8.75
N GLN A 216 9.14 4.70 -8.99
CA GLN A 216 7.89 5.05 -8.33
C GLN A 216 7.93 4.67 -6.84
N GLU A 217 8.68 3.63 -6.46
CA GLU A 217 8.85 3.24 -5.05
C GLU A 217 9.69 4.24 -4.26
N LEU A 218 10.58 4.99 -4.93
CA LEU A 218 11.30 6.13 -4.36
C LEU A 218 10.40 7.37 -4.25
N LEU A 219 9.76 7.74 -5.35
CA LEU A 219 9.12 9.04 -5.48
C LEU A 219 7.76 9.09 -4.79
N SER A 220 6.93 8.06 -4.95
CA SER A 220 5.54 8.11 -4.53
C SER A 220 5.26 8.08 -3.02
N PRO A 221 6.02 7.36 -2.15
CA PRO A 221 5.70 7.30 -0.72
C PRO A 221 5.95 8.63 0.00
N ASN A 222 5.16 8.96 1.01
CA ASN A 222 5.43 10.13 1.87
C ASN A 222 6.47 9.82 2.98
N VAL A 223 6.58 8.56 3.39
CA VAL A 223 7.51 8.08 4.42
C VAL A 223 8.32 6.93 3.86
N ILE A 224 9.64 7.03 3.98
CA ILE A 224 10.57 6.00 3.51
C ILE A 224 11.64 5.72 4.57
N PHE A 225 12.08 4.47 4.64
CA PHE A 225 13.19 4.04 5.46
C PHE A 225 14.12 3.16 4.63
N PHE A 226 15.38 3.55 4.51
CA PHE A 226 16.44 2.80 3.86
C PHE A 226 17.18 1.94 4.89
N TYR A 227 17.37 0.66 4.55
CA TYR A 227 18.12 -0.30 5.34
C TYR A 227 19.27 -0.86 4.51
N ASP A 228 20.42 -1.06 5.14
CA ASP A 228 21.56 -1.77 4.54
C ASP A 228 21.34 -3.30 4.51
N SER A 229 22.34 -4.04 4.03
CA SER A 229 22.28 -5.50 3.89
C SER A 229 22.06 -6.26 5.21
N GLU A 230 22.30 -5.62 6.36
CA GLU A 230 22.12 -6.22 7.69
C GLU A 230 20.85 -5.71 8.40
N TRP A 231 19.91 -5.09 7.66
CA TRP A 231 18.70 -4.48 8.22
C TRP A 231 19.00 -3.38 9.25
N LYS A 232 20.14 -2.67 9.10
CA LYS A 232 20.43 -1.48 9.91
C LYS A 232 20.01 -0.22 9.14
N PRO A 233 19.48 0.81 9.82
CA PRO A 233 19.12 2.06 9.16
C PRO A 233 20.32 2.65 8.43
N TYR A 234 20.10 3.08 7.19
CA TYR A 234 21.14 3.68 6.34
C TYR A 234 21.79 4.89 7.04
N LEU A 235 23.13 4.95 7.02
CA LEU A 235 23.95 5.93 7.76
C LEU A 235 23.72 5.95 9.29
N GLY A 236 23.07 4.93 9.84
CA GLY A 236 22.64 4.92 11.24
C GLY A 236 21.52 5.92 11.55
N ASP A 237 20.85 6.47 10.53
CA ASP A 237 19.77 7.44 10.70
C ASP A 237 18.51 6.75 11.25
N THR A 238 18.22 6.97 12.53
CA THR A 238 17.03 6.44 13.22
C THR A 238 15.87 7.44 13.27
N GLY A 239 15.86 8.45 12.40
CA GLY A 239 14.77 9.41 12.29
C GLY A 239 13.44 8.74 11.93
N SER A 240 12.33 9.49 12.08
CA SER A 240 10.97 9.00 11.78
C SER A 240 10.66 8.89 10.29
N ASN A 241 11.48 9.50 9.43
CA ASN A 241 11.33 9.47 7.98
C ASN A 241 12.65 9.86 7.31
N HIS A 242 13.23 9.01 6.46
CA HIS A 242 14.46 9.38 5.76
C HIS A 242 14.25 10.47 4.72
N LYS A 243 13.01 10.77 4.31
CA LYS A 243 12.70 11.99 3.52
C LYS A 243 12.95 13.30 4.29
N GLU A 244 13.11 13.24 5.60
CA GLU A 244 13.46 14.41 6.43
C GLU A 244 14.97 14.50 6.70
N SER A 245 15.75 13.50 6.27
CA SER A 245 17.21 13.44 6.46
C SER A 245 17.93 14.29 5.40
N PRO A 246 18.63 15.38 5.78
CA PRO A 246 19.30 16.24 4.81
C PRO A 246 20.38 15.51 4.00
N ASP A 247 21.11 14.59 4.65
CA ASP A 247 22.22 13.87 4.03
C ASP A 247 21.71 12.84 3.00
N ILE A 248 20.70 12.05 3.36
CA ILE A 248 20.10 11.06 2.45
C ILE A 248 19.39 11.76 1.29
N MET A 249 18.65 12.84 1.57
CA MET A 249 17.96 13.58 0.51
C MET A 249 18.93 14.32 -0.41
N GLN A 250 20.05 14.83 0.11
CA GLN A 250 21.10 15.42 -0.74
C GLN A 250 21.72 14.36 -1.65
N GLU A 251 22.05 13.19 -1.12
CA GLU A 251 22.59 12.08 -1.91
C GLU A 251 21.63 11.67 -3.05
N LEU A 252 20.33 11.58 -2.77
CA LEU A 252 19.33 11.28 -3.79
C LEU A 252 19.14 12.41 -4.79
N ALA A 253 19.17 13.67 -4.35
CA ALA A 253 19.08 14.84 -5.22
C ALA A 253 20.25 14.90 -6.20
N ASP A 254 21.47 14.59 -5.74
CA ASP A 254 22.66 14.54 -6.59
C ASP A 254 22.57 13.38 -7.59
N ALA A 255 22.11 12.20 -7.15
CA ALA A 255 21.98 11.02 -8.00
C ALA A 255 20.88 11.13 -9.07
N THR A 256 19.81 11.87 -8.77
CA THR A 256 18.65 12.02 -9.68
C THR A 256 18.67 13.35 -10.45
N GLU A 257 19.51 14.28 -10.04
CA GLU A 257 19.50 15.70 -10.44
C GLU A 257 18.10 16.31 -10.29
N ILE A 258 17.42 15.99 -9.18
CA ILE A 258 16.12 16.54 -8.83
C ILE A 258 16.25 17.31 -7.51
N PRO A 259 15.63 18.49 -7.38
CA PRO A 259 15.65 19.23 -6.12
C PRO A 259 15.11 18.39 -4.96
N ARG A 260 15.79 18.46 -3.80
CA ARG A 260 15.37 17.73 -2.57
C ARG A 260 13.88 17.89 -2.27
N GLY A 261 13.37 19.12 -2.34
CA GLY A 261 11.95 19.41 -2.06
C GLY A 261 10.99 18.60 -2.94
N THR A 262 11.32 18.43 -4.22
CA THR A 262 10.53 17.62 -5.16
C THR A 262 10.54 16.14 -4.79
N ILE A 263 11.65 15.60 -4.28
CA ILE A 263 11.74 14.20 -3.81
C ILE A 263 10.91 14.01 -2.53
N VAL A 264 10.97 14.98 -1.61
CA VAL A 264 10.29 14.92 -0.30
C VAL A 264 8.77 14.94 -0.47
N THR A 265 8.23 15.88 -1.26
CA THR A 265 6.77 16.04 -1.46
C THR A 265 6.35 15.81 -2.91
N PHE A 266 6.82 14.71 -3.49
CA PHE A 266 6.61 14.42 -4.91
C PHE A 266 5.14 14.27 -5.30
N SER A 267 4.75 15.01 -6.34
CA SER A 267 3.57 14.79 -7.15
C SER A 267 3.98 14.56 -8.61
N PRO A 268 3.28 13.72 -9.38
CA PRO A 268 3.56 13.58 -10.80
C PRO A 268 3.45 14.87 -11.60
N ALA A 269 2.81 15.92 -11.08
CA ALA A 269 2.72 17.22 -11.74
C ALA A 269 4.00 18.07 -11.57
N ASP A 270 4.89 17.71 -10.64
CA ASP A 270 6.07 18.50 -10.31
C ASP A 270 7.20 18.35 -11.35
N LEU A 271 7.10 17.32 -12.20
CA LEU A 271 8.07 17.04 -13.27
C LEU A 271 7.39 17.05 -14.64
N GLY A 272 8.06 17.67 -15.61
CA GLY A 272 7.69 17.60 -17.02
C GLY A 272 7.87 16.19 -17.60
N VAL A 273 7.37 15.98 -18.83
CA VAL A 273 7.53 14.70 -19.54
C VAL A 273 9.00 14.32 -19.70
N HIS A 274 9.83 15.28 -20.13
CA HIS A 274 11.27 15.10 -20.33
C HIS A 274 12.01 14.69 -19.05
N GLU A 275 11.70 15.32 -17.92
CA GLU A 275 12.35 15.01 -16.64
C GLU A 275 11.99 13.60 -16.16
N LYS A 276 10.74 13.19 -16.34
CA LYS A 276 10.29 11.83 -16.02
C LYS A 276 10.99 10.78 -16.89
N LEU A 277 11.13 11.04 -18.19
CA LEU A 277 11.85 10.13 -19.10
C LEU A 277 13.35 10.10 -18.83
N ARG A 278 13.96 11.23 -18.48
CA ARG A 278 15.37 11.29 -18.02
C ARG A 278 15.58 10.43 -16.78
N LEU A 279 14.66 10.50 -15.81
CA LEU A 279 14.71 9.61 -14.64
C LEU A 279 14.57 8.13 -15.01
N ALA A 280 13.69 7.82 -15.96
CA ALA A 280 13.46 6.47 -16.43
C ALA A 280 14.67 5.91 -17.22
N SER A 281 15.36 6.74 -18.01
CA SER A 281 16.49 6.32 -18.85
C SER A 281 17.73 5.93 -18.05
N MET A 282 17.84 6.40 -16.79
CA MET A 282 18.87 5.97 -15.84
C MET A 282 18.59 4.60 -15.20
N ARG A 283 17.49 3.93 -15.58
CA ARG A 283 17.01 2.69 -14.96
C ARG A 283 16.90 1.57 -16.00
N SER A 284 16.96 0.34 -15.49
CA SER A 284 16.91 -0.90 -16.26
C SER A 284 15.82 -1.83 -15.75
N ALA A 285 15.27 -2.61 -16.68
CA ALA A 285 14.26 -3.62 -16.43
C ALA A 285 14.80 -5.00 -16.81
N THR A 286 14.39 -6.04 -16.08
CA THR A 286 14.71 -7.43 -16.44
C THR A 286 13.73 -7.97 -17.48
N VAL A 287 12.47 -7.58 -17.36
CA VAL A 287 11.42 -7.82 -18.36
C VAL A 287 11.33 -6.57 -19.21
N GLU A 288 11.38 -6.70 -20.53
CA GLU A 288 11.54 -5.54 -21.43
C GLU A 288 10.35 -4.56 -21.35
N GLU A 289 9.14 -5.06 -21.16
CA GLU A 289 7.92 -4.25 -21.06
C GLU A 289 7.87 -3.40 -19.78
N ASP A 290 8.62 -3.78 -18.74
CA ASP A 290 8.65 -3.05 -17.48
C ASP A 290 9.34 -1.68 -17.60
N VAL A 291 10.08 -1.43 -18.69
CA VAL A 291 10.52 -0.06 -19.03
C VAL A 291 9.33 0.88 -19.16
N ALA A 292 8.21 0.39 -19.69
CA ALA A 292 6.98 1.17 -19.86
C ALA A 292 6.07 1.04 -18.64
N TYR A 293 5.81 -0.19 -18.18
CA TYR A 293 4.81 -0.40 -17.14
C TYR A 293 5.19 0.17 -15.78
N SER A 294 6.49 0.26 -15.48
CA SER A 294 6.98 0.92 -14.26
C SER A 294 6.67 2.42 -14.21
N LEU A 295 6.32 3.03 -15.36
CA LEU A 295 6.07 4.46 -15.49
C LEU A 295 4.58 4.82 -15.50
N ILE A 296 3.67 3.83 -15.50
CA ILE A 296 2.22 4.03 -15.57
C ILE A 296 1.75 5.08 -14.56
N GLY A 297 2.13 4.93 -13.30
CA GLY A 297 1.71 5.85 -12.24
C GLY A 297 2.35 7.24 -12.30
N ILE A 298 3.61 7.32 -12.74
CA ILE A 298 4.37 8.58 -12.86
C ILE A 298 3.82 9.43 -14.01
N PHE A 299 3.33 8.81 -15.08
CA PHE A 299 2.62 9.52 -16.15
C PHE A 299 1.11 9.62 -15.93
N LYS A 300 0.57 9.00 -14.87
CA LYS A 300 -0.88 8.83 -14.66
C LYS A 300 -1.58 8.23 -15.88
N SER A 301 -0.88 7.34 -16.58
CA SER A 301 -1.28 6.70 -17.83
C SER A 301 -2.38 5.66 -17.62
N ASP A 302 -3.23 5.45 -18.63
CA ASP A 302 -4.27 4.42 -18.61
C ASP A 302 -3.89 3.16 -19.42
N ILE A 303 -2.61 3.02 -19.83
CA ILE A 303 -2.16 1.80 -20.52
C ILE A 303 -2.38 0.58 -19.64
N ARG A 304 -2.78 -0.51 -20.28
CA ARG A 304 -2.98 -1.81 -19.62
C ARG A 304 -1.81 -2.72 -19.94
N PRO A 305 -1.10 -3.23 -18.92
CA PRO A 305 0.00 -4.16 -19.15
C PRO A 305 -0.43 -5.41 -19.92
N GLN A 306 0.40 -5.79 -20.88
CA GLN A 306 0.24 -6.91 -21.81
C GLN A 306 1.61 -7.56 -22.04
N TYR A 307 2.11 -8.31 -21.05
CA TYR A 307 3.37 -9.05 -21.18
C TYR A 307 3.33 -9.99 -22.39
N GLY A 308 4.38 -9.94 -23.21
CA GLY A 308 4.48 -10.58 -24.52
C GLY A 308 4.42 -9.60 -25.70
N GLU A 309 4.11 -8.31 -25.46
CA GLU A 309 4.16 -7.27 -26.51
C GLU A 309 5.58 -6.70 -26.73
N GLY A 310 6.53 -7.01 -25.84
CA GLY A 310 7.92 -6.63 -25.99
C GLY A 310 8.14 -5.12 -26.10
N THR A 311 8.94 -4.69 -27.08
CA THR A 311 9.29 -3.26 -27.25
C THR A 311 8.10 -2.35 -27.58
N ASP A 312 6.97 -2.91 -28.03
CA ASP A 312 5.77 -2.14 -28.35
C ASP A 312 5.15 -1.50 -27.10
N ALA A 313 5.40 -2.06 -25.90
CA ALA A 313 4.94 -1.50 -24.63
C ALA A 313 5.38 -0.04 -24.42
N LEU A 314 6.62 0.29 -24.79
CA LEU A 314 7.12 1.66 -24.71
C LEU A 314 6.46 2.56 -25.76
N GLY A 315 6.22 2.04 -26.97
CA GLY A 315 5.46 2.73 -28.00
C GLY A 315 4.08 3.13 -27.51
N HIS A 316 3.31 2.20 -26.94
CA HIS A 316 1.99 2.46 -26.37
C HIS A 316 2.03 3.52 -25.25
N LEU A 317 3.05 3.48 -24.39
CA LEU A 317 3.21 4.52 -23.35
C LEU A 317 3.46 5.90 -23.98
N LEU A 318 4.35 5.99 -24.97
CA LEU A 318 4.67 7.25 -25.64
C LEU A 318 3.46 7.81 -26.40
N GLU A 319 2.71 6.96 -27.10
CA GLU A 319 1.45 7.34 -27.76
C GLU A 319 0.44 7.91 -26.78
N GLU A 320 0.24 7.26 -25.64
CA GLU A 320 -0.66 7.72 -24.58
C GLU A 320 -0.18 9.05 -23.96
N ILE A 321 1.13 9.23 -23.77
CA ILE A 321 1.71 10.49 -23.29
C ILE A 321 1.41 11.61 -24.29
N VAL A 322 1.66 11.40 -25.58
CA VAL A 322 1.39 12.40 -26.63
C VAL A 322 -0.10 12.70 -26.70
N ALA A 323 -0.96 11.68 -26.68
CA ALA A 323 -2.40 11.85 -26.76
C ALA A 323 -2.96 12.70 -25.60
N ARG A 324 -2.38 12.59 -24.40
CA ARG A 324 -2.87 13.28 -23.19
C ARG A 324 -2.23 14.63 -22.95
N SER A 325 -0.94 14.77 -23.22
CA SER A 325 -0.19 16.00 -22.96
C SER A 325 -0.12 16.94 -24.17
N GLY A 326 -0.28 16.41 -25.39
CA GLY A 326 0.06 17.11 -26.63
C GLY A 326 1.57 17.29 -26.85
N GLU A 327 2.42 16.75 -25.97
CA GLU A 327 3.86 16.98 -25.97
C GLU A 327 4.60 16.04 -26.93
N VAL A 328 4.56 16.38 -28.22
CA VAL A 328 5.23 15.60 -29.29
C VAL A 328 6.76 15.62 -29.21
N THR A 329 7.34 16.54 -28.44
CA THR A 329 8.79 16.64 -28.23
C THR A 329 9.37 15.43 -27.51
N VAL A 330 8.52 14.61 -26.89
CA VAL A 330 8.87 13.28 -26.38
C VAL A 330 9.47 12.36 -27.45
N LEU A 331 9.18 12.62 -28.73
CA LEU A 331 9.73 11.89 -29.87
C LEU A 331 10.97 12.56 -30.48
N ALA A 332 11.44 13.67 -29.91
CA ALA A 332 12.61 14.42 -30.39
C ALA A 332 13.90 13.96 -29.70
N TRP A 333 14.21 12.68 -29.83
CA TRP A 333 15.38 12.03 -29.23
C TRP A 333 16.69 12.61 -29.78
N SER A 334 17.60 13.02 -28.89
CA SER A 334 18.96 13.42 -29.26
C SER A 334 19.96 12.92 -28.22
N GLY A 335 21.17 12.54 -28.65
CA GLY A 335 22.22 12.03 -27.78
C GLY A 335 22.59 10.58 -28.04
N LYS A 336 23.33 9.99 -27.09
CA LYS A 336 23.73 8.59 -27.15
C LYS A 336 22.57 7.75 -26.64
N SER A 337 22.09 6.83 -27.48
CA SER A 337 21.09 5.84 -27.09
C SER A 337 21.53 5.10 -25.83
N SER A 338 20.58 4.86 -24.93
CA SER A 338 20.84 4.09 -23.71
C SER A 338 21.39 2.71 -24.07
N SER A 339 22.47 2.31 -23.39
CA SER A 339 22.98 0.93 -23.49
C SER A 339 21.99 -0.12 -22.98
N TYR A 340 20.93 0.33 -22.30
CA TYR A 340 19.89 -0.52 -21.72
C TYR A 340 18.62 -0.53 -22.56
N ASN A 341 18.39 0.48 -23.41
CA ASN A 341 17.21 0.54 -24.28
C ASN A 341 17.48 1.44 -25.50
N SER A 342 17.29 0.91 -26.71
CA SER A 342 17.53 1.68 -27.95
C SER A 342 16.58 2.87 -28.15
N CYS A 343 15.48 2.86 -27.42
CA CYS A 343 14.41 3.84 -27.45
C CYS A 343 14.37 4.67 -26.15
N LEU A 344 15.43 4.69 -25.32
CA LEU A 344 15.63 5.64 -24.21
C LEU A 344 16.93 6.44 -24.32
#